data_AF-A0A6P5TGX3-F1
#
_entry.id   AF-A0A6P5TGX3-F1
#
_cell.length_a   1.000
_cell.length_b   1.000
_cell.length_c   1.000
_cell.angle_alpha   90.00
_cell.angle_beta   90.00
_cell.angle_gamma   90.00
#
_symmetry.space_group_name_H-M   'P 1'
#
loop_
_entity.id
_entity.type
_entity.pdbx_description
1 polymer ?
#
loop_
_entity_poly.entity_id
_entity_poly.type
_entity_poly.pdbx_seq_one_letter_code
_entity_poly.pdbx_strand_id
1 'polypeptide(L)'
;MSPETAPPLIAAQLNYLLSHFPLVVKIENKWSGSKYCPGILDRFTLVISYCLDVIKWDIIFDAESPMAAPDVIFGPDDENFQQFLVLRGEEEGDTKSPKNFLNDWNSRDPTQLMLLIQELRDQYMSFQKKRVAEVDDDRLKFEISTIVAREGIEMHMSSGVDKPEEVKFSVPLLDMNINKMVPGCPWKHKQKIYLQVIYPVEKKYVSTPSAPRLKLVSTTELKSIFSIDDVKLPTWLNGMCMAEYLPHLEESLENQVLEAVFLIDVRRRFIEALALQFGRPLEADPVFCRKATFLAASGVFTFLVHVLISTQFPKQQPELMLQSSQHFNSQGAPIKSLFLTEYPWSPRWEIPLMAERICDYLTDEALNFKRYCHEPQLQH
;
A
#
# COMPACT_ATOMS: atom_id res chain seq x y z
N MET A 1 14.67 -1.94 -10.29
CA MET A 1 15.00 -2.53 -11.62
C MET A 1 15.62 -1.42 -12.46
N SER A 2 16.83 -1.57 -12.96
CA SER A 2 17.63 -0.45 -13.48
C SER A 2 17.05 0.14 -14.79
N PRO A 3 17.16 1.46 -14.99
CA PRO A 3 16.82 2.15 -16.25
C PRO A 3 17.90 1.98 -17.34
N GLU A 4 18.92 1.14 -17.13
CA GLU A 4 20.15 1.12 -17.94
C GLU A 4 19.99 0.60 -19.38
N THR A 5 18.84 -0.01 -19.71
CA THR A 5 18.57 -0.57 -21.05
C THR A 5 17.67 0.29 -21.92
N ALA A 6 17.13 1.40 -21.39
CA ALA A 6 16.30 2.33 -22.16
C ALA A 6 17.14 3.49 -22.72
N PRO A 7 16.83 4.02 -23.92
CA PRO A 7 17.45 5.24 -24.45
C PRO A 7 17.40 6.40 -23.45
N PRO A 8 18.42 7.28 -23.38
CA PRO A 8 18.53 8.30 -22.33
C PRO A 8 17.31 9.22 -22.18
N LEU A 9 16.70 9.63 -23.29
CA LEU A 9 15.50 10.50 -23.27
C LEU A 9 14.27 9.77 -22.72
N ILE A 10 14.08 8.51 -23.12
CA ILE A 10 12.99 7.66 -22.64
C ILE A 10 13.21 7.33 -21.16
N ALA A 11 14.45 7.00 -20.78
CA ALA A 11 14.82 6.73 -19.40
C ALA A 11 14.56 7.94 -18.48
N ALA A 12 14.86 9.17 -18.94
CA ALA A 12 14.59 10.38 -18.18
C ALA A 12 13.09 10.58 -17.90
N GLN A 13 12.25 10.43 -18.94
CA GLN A 13 10.79 10.53 -18.81
C GLN A 13 10.20 9.42 -17.92
N LEU A 14 10.67 8.18 -18.09
CA LEU A 14 10.26 7.04 -17.27
C LEU A 14 10.62 7.23 -15.79
N ASN A 15 11.85 7.64 -15.51
CA ASN A 15 12.30 7.87 -14.13
C ASN A 15 11.50 9.01 -13.48
N TYR A 16 11.17 10.04 -14.26
CA TYR A 16 10.35 11.14 -13.77
C TYR A 16 8.93 10.66 -13.43
N LEU A 17 8.27 9.94 -14.34
CA LEU A 17 6.96 9.31 -14.11
C LEU A 17 6.96 8.45 -12.84
N LEU A 18 7.90 7.51 -12.72
CA LEU A 18 7.95 6.60 -11.56
C LEU A 18 8.24 7.28 -10.22
N SER A 19 8.84 8.47 -10.25
CA SER A 19 9.23 9.19 -9.03
C SER A 19 8.21 10.24 -8.59
N HIS A 20 7.45 10.82 -9.54
CA HIS A 20 6.59 11.99 -9.28
C HIS A 20 5.11 11.73 -9.54
N PHE A 21 4.74 10.62 -10.18
CA PHE A 21 3.32 10.33 -10.40
C PHE A 21 2.60 10.11 -9.06
N PRO A 22 1.42 10.71 -8.85
CA PRO A 22 0.75 10.70 -7.54
C PRO A 22 0.24 9.31 -7.11
N LEU A 23 0.15 8.37 -8.05
CA LEU A 23 -0.39 7.04 -7.85
C LEU A 23 0.68 5.97 -8.09
N VAL A 24 0.40 4.74 -7.66
CA VAL A 24 1.32 3.62 -7.87
C VAL A 24 1.31 3.23 -9.34
N VAL A 25 2.44 3.42 -10.01
CA VAL A 25 2.68 3.00 -11.39
C VAL A 25 3.84 2.03 -11.42
N LYS A 26 3.69 0.94 -12.17
CA LYS A 26 4.72 -0.08 -12.35
C LYS A 26 4.95 -0.31 -13.84
N ILE A 27 6.16 -0.76 -14.16
CA ILE A 27 6.51 -1.18 -15.52
C ILE A 27 6.59 -2.70 -15.53
N GLU A 28 5.80 -3.32 -16.40
CA GLU A 28 5.86 -4.73 -16.77
C GLU A 28 6.40 -4.86 -18.19
N ASN A 29 6.91 -6.06 -18.55
CA ASN A 29 7.35 -6.44 -19.89
C ASN A 29 8.11 -5.34 -20.65
N LYS A 30 9.44 -5.28 -20.56
CA LYS A 30 10.23 -4.38 -21.42
C LYS A 30 10.70 -5.15 -22.65
N TRP A 31 10.53 -4.59 -23.85
CA TRP A 31 11.01 -5.22 -25.08
C TRP A 31 11.55 -4.19 -26.07
N SER A 32 12.32 -4.69 -27.04
CA SER A 32 12.87 -3.89 -28.11
C SER A 32 11.91 -3.84 -29.30
N GLY A 33 11.74 -2.65 -29.87
CA GLY A 33 11.05 -2.42 -31.13
C GLY A 33 11.89 -2.69 -32.38
N SER A 34 13.23 -2.74 -32.24
CA SER A 34 14.15 -2.88 -33.37
C SER A 34 14.77 -4.28 -33.41
N LYS A 35 14.63 -4.95 -34.56
CA LYS A 35 15.30 -6.23 -34.83
C LYS A 35 16.82 -6.09 -34.92
N TYR A 36 17.30 -4.88 -35.21
CA TYR A 36 18.71 -4.58 -35.42
C TYR A 36 19.43 -4.26 -34.10
N CYS A 37 18.71 -3.77 -33.10
CA CYS A 37 19.25 -3.33 -31.82
C CYS A 37 18.49 -3.95 -30.63
N PRO A 38 18.54 -5.28 -30.43
CA PRO A 38 17.73 -5.98 -29.43
C PRO A 38 18.05 -5.60 -27.98
N GLY A 39 19.21 -4.98 -27.72
CA GLY A 39 19.61 -4.50 -26.40
C GLY A 39 18.96 -3.17 -25.99
N ILE A 40 18.30 -2.47 -26.91
CA ILE A 40 17.63 -1.20 -26.64
C ILE A 40 16.15 -1.48 -26.39
N LEU A 41 15.71 -1.22 -25.15
CA LEU A 41 14.32 -1.44 -24.73
C LEU A 41 13.57 -0.10 -24.72
N ASP A 42 12.82 0.15 -25.79
CA ASP A 42 12.02 1.35 -26.04
C ASP A 42 10.51 1.14 -25.82
N ARG A 43 10.06 -0.11 -25.68
CA ARG A 43 8.65 -0.46 -25.48
C ARG A 43 8.42 -1.14 -24.15
N PHE A 44 7.30 -0.83 -23.51
CA PHE A 44 6.98 -1.40 -22.20
C PHE A 44 5.49 -1.35 -21.88
N THR A 45 5.05 -2.27 -21.03
CA THR A 45 3.69 -2.25 -20.46
C THR A 45 3.66 -1.40 -19.19
N LEU A 46 2.84 -0.36 -19.18
CA LEU A 46 2.57 0.46 -18.01
C LEU A 46 1.38 -0.09 -17.24
N VAL A 47 1.58 -0.39 -15.96
CA VAL A 47 0.56 -0.84 -15.03
C VAL A 47 0.16 0.31 -14.13
N ILE A 48 -1.05 0.83 -14.33
CA ILE A 48 -1.57 2.04 -13.70
C ILE A 48 -2.68 1.64 -12.72
N SER A 49 -2.64 2.12 -11.48
CA SER A 49 -3.71 1.87 -10.52
C SER A 49 -4.98 2.66 -10.85
N TYR A 50 -6.12 1.97 -10.91
CA TYR A 50 -7.44 2.57 -11.12
C TYR A 50 -8.53 1.74 -10.46
N CYS A 51 -9.42 2.40 -9.70
CA CYS A 51 -10.56 1.78 -9.00
C CYS A 51 -10.17 0.54 -8.15
N LEU A 52 -9.01 0.59 -7.50
CA LEU A 52 -8.42 -0.51 -6.69
C LEU A 52 -8.07 -1.77 -7.49
N ASP A 53 -8.02 -1.64 -8.81
CA ASP A 53 -7.53 -2.62 -9.77
C ASP A 53 -6.37 -2.01 -10.57
N VAL A 54 -5.95 -2.69 -11.63
CA VAL A 54 -4.89 -2.22 -12.52
C VAL A 54 -5.36 -2.12 -13.96
N ILE A 55 -4.97 -1.04 -14.62
CA ILE A 55 -5.07 -0.86 -16.05
C ILE A 55 -3.69 -1.16 -16.64
N LYS A 56 -3.66 -1.85 -17.79
CA LYS A 56 -2.42 -2.17 -18.51
C LYS A 56 -2.44 -1.55 -19.89
N TRP A 57 -1.54 -0.60 -20.13
CA TRP A 57 -1.37 0.06 -21.43
C TRP A 57 0.05 -0.12 -21.92
N ASP A 58 0.21 -0.50 -23.19
CA ASP A 58 1.52 -0.61 -23.79
C ASP A 58 1.94 0.75 -24.36
N ILE A 59 3.10 1.23 -23.92
CA ILE A 59 3.71 2.47 -24.38
C ILE A 59 4.82 2.11 -25.36
N ILE A 60 4.72 2.66 -26.57
CA ILE A 60 5.59 2.34 -27.68
C ILE A 60 6.35 3.60 -28.07
N PHE A 61 7.60 3.67 -27.66
CA PHE A 61 8.54 4.60 -28.27
C PHE A 61 9.26 3.95 -29.46
N ASP A 62 9.82 4.80 -30.32
CA ASP A 62 10.76 4.42 -31.36
C ASP A 62 12.17 4.90 -30.99
N ALA A 63 13.07 3.96 -30.69
CA ALA A 63 14.47 4.28 -30.41
C ALA A 63 15.20 4.94 -31.60
N GLU A 64 14.77 4.67 -32.83
CA GLU A 64 15.36 5.26 -34.05
C GLU A 64 14.88 6.71 -34.24
N SER A 65 13.73 7.06 -33.64
CA SER A 65 13.12 8.40 -33.67
C SER A 65 12.80 8.92 -32.26
N PRO A 66 13.82 9.17 -31.40
CA PRO A 66 13.61 9.46 -29.97
C PRO A 66 12.94 10.81 -29.69
N MET A 67 12.77 11.65 -30.71
CA MET A 67 12.06 12.93 -30.63
C MET A 67 10.55 12.80 -30.88
N ALA A 68 10.11 11.67 -31.45
CA ALA A 68 8.69 11.43 -31.71
C ALA A 68 7.92 11.18 -30.41
N ALA A 69 6.62 11.47 -30.44
CA ALA A 69 5.70 11.11 -29.38
C ALA A 69 5.52 9.58 -29.33
N PRO A 70 5.26 8.99 -28.15
CA PRO A 70 4.97 7.56 -28.06
C PRO A 70 3.57 7.25 -28.57
N ASP A 71 3.40 6.03 -29.08
CA ASP A 71 2.08 5.44 -29.30
C ASP A 71 1.61 4.72 -28.03
N VAL A 72 0.29 4.68 -27.81
CA VAL A 72 -0.32 4.00 -26.67
C VAL A 72 -1.31 2.96 -27.17
N ILE A 73 -1.12 1.71 -26.76
CA ILE A 73 -2.07 0.62 -27.02
C ILE A 73 -2.81 0.31 -25.72
N PHE A 74 -4.13 0.41 -25.76
CA PHE A 74 -4.99 0.06 -24.63
C PHE A 74 -5.19 -1.45 -24.55
N GLY A 75 -5.32 -1.98 -23.32
CA GLY A 75 -5.51 -3.41 -23.10
C GLY A 75 -6.82 -3.95 -23.68
N PRO A 76 -6.99 -5.28 -23.74
CA PRO A 76 -8.16 -5.92 -24.36
C PRO A 76 -9.48 -5.54 -23.66
N ASP A 77 -9.45 -5.27 -22.35
CA ASP A 77 -10.63 -4.85 -21.59
C ASP A 77 -11.03 -3.38 -21.87
N ASP A 78 -10.17 -2.63 -22.56
CA ASP A 78 -10.29 -1.18 -22.78
C ASP A 78 -10.44 -0.81 -24.27
N GLU A 79 -10.68 -1.74 -25.19
CA GLU A 79 -10.79 -1.43 -26.64
C GLU A 79 -11.88 -0.37 -26.94
N ASN A 80 -12.98 -0.40 -26.20
CA ASN A 80 -14.06 0.57 -26.32
C ASN A 80 -13.64 1.99 -25.89
N PHE A 81 -12.58 2.13 -25.08
CA PHE A 81 -12.03 3.43 -24.70
C PHE A 81 -11.39 4.13 -25.90
N GLN A 82 -10.72 3.37 -26.79
CA GLN A 82 -10.14 3.95 -28.01
C GLN A 82 -11.20 4.62 -28.89
N GLN A 83 -12.36 3.98 -29.03
CA GLN A 83 -13.48 4.54 -29.80
C GLN A 83 -14.02 5.82 -29.17
N PHE A 84 -14.11 5.86 -27.83
CA PHE A 84 -14.51 7.05 -27.08
C PHE A 84 -13.58 8.24 -27.33
N LEU A 85 -12.26 7.99 -27.36
CA LEU A 85 -11.26 9.04 -27.66
C LEU A 85 -11.42 9.61 -29.08
N VAL A 86 -11.75 8.77 -30.07
CA VAL A 86 -11.97 9.18 -31.45
C VAL A 86 -13.22 10.04 -31.58
N LEU A 87 -14.35 9.57 -31.04
CA LEU A 87 -15.65 10.27 -31.11
C LEU A 87 -15.61 11.63 -30.43
N ARG A 88 -14.96 11.74 -29.26
CA ARG A 88 -14.82 13.02 -28.56
C ARG A 88 -13.98 14.03 -29.35
N GLY A 89 -12.97 13.57 -30.08
CA GLY A 89 -12.15 14.42 -30.95
C GLY A 89 -12.88 14.93 -32.20
N GLU A 90 -14.07 14.42 -32.51
CA GLU A 90 -14.92 14.86 -33.62
C GLU A 90 -16.09 15.73 -33.16
N GLU A 91 -16.69 15.44 -32.00
CA GLU A 91 -17.82 16.19 -31.44
C GLU A 91 -17.41 17.51 -30.76
N GLU A 92 -16.23 17.53 -30.14
CA GLU A 92 -15.71 18.67 -29.40
C GLU A 92 -14.52 19.24 -30.18
N GLY A 93 -14.68 20.41 -30.81
CA GLY A 93 -13.57 21.26 -31.26
C GLY A 93 -12.75 21.81 -30.10
N ASP A 94 -12.54 20.99 -29.08
CA ASP A 94 -12.04 21.33 -27.76
C ASP A 94 -10.51 21.25 -27.75
N THR A 95 -9.91 22.32 -27.28
CA THR A 95 -8.46 22.53 -27.16
C THR A 95 -7.79 21.60 -26.15
N LYS A 96 -8.51 20.60 -25.61
CA LYS A 96 -8.03 19.58 -24.66
C LYS A 96 -8.26 18.14 -25.15
N SER A 97 -8.23 17.90 -26.46
CA SER A 97 -8.12 16.52 -26.95
C SER A 97 -6.70 15.97 -26.64
N PRO A 98 -6.54 14.66 -26.38
CA PRO A 98 -5.19 14.07 -26.18
C PRO A 98 -4.31 14.21 -27.44
N LYS A 99 -4.94 14.45 -28.60
CA LYS A 99 -4.26 14.80 -29.86
C LYS A 99 -3.42 16.08 -29.71
N ASN A 100 -3.81 17.03 -28.86
CA ASN A 100 -3.04 18.27 -28.67
C ASN A 100 -1.72 18.02 -27.91
N PHE A 101 -1.70 17.12 -26.92
CA PHE A 101 -0.48 16.75 -26.20
C PHE A 101 0.52 15.96 -27.07
N LEU A 102 0.01 15.12 -27.97
CA LEU A 102 0.86 14.38 -28.92
C LEU A 102 1.39 15.29 -30.03
N ASN A 103 0.63 16.32 -30.44
CA ASN A 103 1.05 17.26 -31.48
C ASN A 103 2.14 18.23 -31.02
N ASP A 104 2.13 18.66 -29.75
CA ASP A 104 3.11 19.59 -29.16
C ASP A 104 4.19 18.87 -28.33
N TRP A 105 4.47 17.60 -28.63
CA TRP A 105 5.35 16.75 -27.83
C TRP A 105 6.79 17.28 -27.73
N ASN A 106 7.25 17.54 -26.50
CA ASN A 106 8.62 17.96 -26.22
C ASN A 106 9.43 16.85 -25.54
N SER A 107 10.10 16.01 -26.32
CA SER A 107 10.91 14.88 -25.83
C SER A 107 12.06 15.26 -24.86
N ARG A 108 12.46 16.54 -24.81
CA ARG A 108 13.50 17.04 -23.89
C ARG A 108 12.95 17.33 -22.49
N ASP A 109 11.65 17.50 -22.37
CA ASP A 109 11.00 17.73 -21.08
C ASP A 109 10.64 16.37 -20.44
N PRO A 110 11.26 15.99 -19.31
CA PRO A 110 11.03 14.70 -18.67
C PRO A 110 9.60 14.55 -18.12
N THR A 111 8.81 15.62 -18.05
CA THR A 111 7.44 15.60 -17.50
C THR A 111 6.39 15.14 -18.51
N GLN A 112 6.68 15.16 -19.81
CA GLN A 112 5.68 14.96 -20.88
C GLN A 112 4.95 13.62 -20.79
N LEU A 113 5.69 12.52 -20.58
CA LEU A 113 5.08 11.20 -20.40
C LEU A 113 4.15 11.16 -19.18
N MET A 114 4.52 11.82 -18.08
CA MET A 114 3.68 11.89 -16.88
C MET A 114 2.37 12.64 -17.15
N LEU A 115 2.43 13.75 -17.88
CA LEU A 115 1.25 14.53 -18.26
C LEU A 115 0.34 13.76 -19.22
N LEU A 116 0.91 13.07 -20.21
CA LEU A 116 0.16 12.22 -21.13
C LEU A 116 -0.60 11.11 -20.39
N ILE A 117 0.08 10.40 -19.49
CA ILE A 117 -0.56 9.32 -18.72
C ILE A 117 -1.63 9.86 -17.76
N GLN A 118 -1.40 11.03 -17.14
CA GLN A 118 -2.40 11.69 -16.31
C GLN A 118 -3.66 12.05 -17.13
N GLU A 119 -3.49 12.68 -18.28
CA GLU A 119 -4.59 13.08 -19.16
C GLU A 119 -5.39 11.87 -19.67
N LEU A 120 -4.69 10.82 -20.16
CA LEU A 120 -5.35 9.58 -20.61
C LEU A 120 -6.13 8.93 -19.46
N ARG A 121 -5.61 8.96 -18.25
CA ARG A 121 -6.31 8.44 -17.07
C ARG A 121 -7.55 9.25 -16.71
N ASP A 122 -7.49 10.57 -16.81
CA ASP A 122 -8.63 11.46 -16.54
C ASP A 122 -9.74 11.27 -17.59
N GLN A 123 -9.35 11.05 -18.85
CA GLN A 123 -10.28 10.66 -19.91
C GLN A 123 -10.87 9.26 -19.69
N TYR A 124 -10.06 8.30 -19.26
CA TYR A 124 -10.53 6.96 -18.89
C TYR A 124 -11.54 7.02 -17.73
N MET A 125 -11.30 7.88 -16.74
CA MET A 125 -12.24 8.12 -15.65
C MET A 125 -13.57 8.66 -16.16
N SER A 126 -13.53 9.59 -17.12
CA SER A 126 -14.73 10.17 -17.74
C SER A 126 -15.50 9.14 -18.56
N PHE A 127 -14.79 8.31 -19.32
CA PHE A 127 -15.35 7.19 -20.07
C PHE A 127 -16.09 6.19 -19.16
N GLN A 128 -15.44 5.76 -18.07
CA GLN A 128 -16.07 4.83 -17.13
C GLN A 128 -17.28 5.44 -16.42
N LYS A 129 -17.22 6.73 -16.04
CA LYS A 129 -18.38 7.45 -15.49
C LYS A 129 -19.56 7.46 -16.47
N LYS A 130 -19.32 7.70 -17.76
CA LYS A 130 -20.36 7.67 -18.80
C LYS A 130 -20.99 6.27 -18.91
N ARG A 131 -20.17 5.22 -18.99
CA ARG A 131 -20.66 3.83 -19.04
C ARG A 131 -21.51 3.46 -17.83
N VAL A 132 -21.06 3.86 -16.63
CA VAL A 132 -21.79 3.60 -15.38
C VAL A 132 -23.11 4.39 -15.33
N ALA A 133 -23.16 5.61 -15.87
CA ALA A 133 -24.40 6.40 -15.95
C ALA A 133 -25.43 5.84 -16.95
N GLU A 134 -24.97 5.11 -17.97
CA GLU A 134 -25.82 4.45 -18.96
C GLU A 134 -26.43 3.12 -18.45
N VAL A 135 -26.00 2.62 -17.29
CA VAL A 135 -26.55 1.41 -16.67
C VAL A 135 -28.00 1.63 -16.27
N ASP A 136 -28.90 0.76 -16.76
CA ASP A 136 -30.33 0.85 -16.47
C ASP A 136 -30.71 0.14 -15.15
N ASP A 137 -30.20 0.67 -14.04
CA ASP A 137 -30.48 0.21 -12.68
C ASP A 137 -30.83 1.40 -11.76
N ASP A 138 -32.08 1.47 -11.31
CA ASP A 138 -32.59 2.59 -10.51
C ASP A 138 -31.90 2.68 -9.14
N ARG A 139 -31.52 1.54 -8.56
CA ARG A 139 -30.81 1.51 -7.28
C ARG A 139 -29.42 2.07 -7.44
N LEU A 140 -28.70 1.67 -8.49
CA LEU A 140 -27.36 2.17 -8.78
C LEU A 140 -27.38 3.67 -9.10
N LYS A 141 -28.33 4.14 -9.91
CA LYS A 141 -28.52 5.58 -10.22
C LYS A 141 -28.72 6.39 -8.94
N PHE A 142 -29.55 5.89 -8.01
CA PHE A 142 -29.74 6.50 -6.70
C PHE A 142 -28.42 6.57 -5.92
N GLU A 143 -27.69 5.47 -5.79
CA GLU A 143 -26.40 5.45 -5.07
C GLU A 143 -25.41 6.47 -5.64
N ILE A 144 -25.25 6.50 -6.96
CA ILE A 144 -24.36 7.46 -7.66
C ILE A 144 -24.75 8.89 -7.31
N SER A 145 -26.05 9.22 -7.36
CA SER A 145 -26.55 10.56 -7.04
C SER A 145 -26.24 11.01 -5.61
N THR A 146 -26.18 10.07 -4.66
CA THR A 146 -25.89 10.39 -3.26
C THR A 146 -24.41 10.63 -2.99
N ILE A 147 -23.52 10.08 -3.82
CA ILE A 147 -22.06 10.15 -3.61
C ILE A 147 -21.33 11.04 -4.61
N VAL A 148 -22.01 11.56 -5.63
CA VAL A 148 -21.41 12.39 -6.72
C VAL A 148 -20.63 13.61 -6.22
N ALA A 149 -21.02 14.16 -5.06
CA ALA A 149 -20.38 15.32 -4.46
C ALA A 149 -19.03 14.99 -3.78
N ARG A 150 -18.73 13.71 -3.53
CA ARG A 150 -17.49 13.31 -2.88
C ARG A 150 -16.35 13.28 -3.88
N GLU A 151 -15.26 13.96 -3.54
CA GLU A 151 -14.07 14.02 -4.38
C GLU A 151 -13.28 12.70 -4.35
N GLY A 152 -12.67 12.36 -5.49
CA GLY A 152 -11.75 11.21 -5.59
C GLY A 152 -12.43 9.83 -5.67
N ILE A 153 -13.75 9.75 -5.83
CA ILE A 153 -14.43 8.48 -6.13
C ILE A 153 -14.10 8.05 -7.55
N GLU A 154 -13.65 6.80 -7.68
CA GLU A 154 -13.45 6.14 -8.97
C GLU A 154 -14.53 5.07 -9.17
N MET A 155 -14.98 4.91 -10.41
CA MET A 155 -16.04 3.99 -10.79
C MET A 155 -15.57 3.16 -11.97
N HIS A 156 -15.87 1.87 -11.97
CA HIS A 156 -15.50 0.98 -13.07
C HIS A 156 -16.63 0.01 -13.34
N MET A 157 -17.03 -0.11 -14.60
CA MET A 157 -17.96 -1.13 -15.04
C MET A 157 -17.19 -2.32 -15.61
N SER A 158 -17.34 -3.48 -14.97
CA SER A 158 -16.79 -4.74 -15.47
C SER A 158 -17.89 -5.57 -16.13
N SER A 159 -17.63 -5.98 -17.37
CA SER A 159 -18.47 -6.88 -18.16
C SER A 159 -17.61 -8.04 -18.66
N GLY A 160 -17.91 -9.28 -18.29
CA GLY A 160 -17.17 -10.46 -18.74
C GLY A 160 -18.08 -11.44 -19.47
N VAL A 161 -17.54 -12.20 -20.43
CA VAL A 161 -18.29 -13.22 -21.19
C VAL A 161 -18.97 -14.24 -20.26
N ASP A 162 -18.35 -14.53 -19.11
CA ASP A 162 -18.83 -15.48 -18.10
C ASP A 162 -19.19 -14.83 -16.74
N LYS A 163 -19.16 -13.50 -16.62
CA LYS A 163 -19.42 -12.80 -15.36
C LYS A 163 -20.61 -11.85 -15.49
N PRO A 164 -21.52 -11.78 -14.50
CA PRO A 164 -22.57 -10.77 -14.49
C PRO A 164 -21.94 -9.38 -14.55
N GLU A 165 -22.66 -8.44 -15.16
CA GLU A 165 -22.25 -7.04 -15.14
C GLU A 165 -22.20 -6.54 -13.69
N GLU A 166 -21.11 -5.87 -13.34
CA GLU A 166 -20.88 -5.36 -11.99
C GLU A 166 -20.31 -3.96 -12.08
N VAL A 167 -20.78 -3.08 -11.21
CA VAL A 167 -20.24 -1.73 -11.04
C VAL A 167 -19.45 -1.68 -9.74
N LYS A 168 -18.17 -1.34 -9.87
CA LYS A 168 -17.24 -1.19 -8.75
C LYS A 168 -17.07 0.30 -8.44
N PHE A 169 -17.12 0.63 -7.17
CA PHE A 169 -16.75 1.94 -6.63
C PHE A 169 -15.49 1.78 -5.78
N SER A 170 -14.58 2.73 -5.95
CA SER A 170 -13.45 2.96 -5.04
C SER A 170 -13.70 4.26 -4.31
N VAL A 171 -14.14 4.15 -3.05
CA VAL A 171 -14.51 5.30 -2.23
C VAL A 171 -13.37 5.62 -1.26
N PRO A 172 -12.72 6.79 -1.35
CA PRO A 172 -11.77 7.21 -0.33
C PRO A 172 -12.52 7.55 0.97
N LEU A 173 -12.13 6.92 2.08
CA LEU A 173 -12.84 7.06 3.36
C LEU A 173 -12.29 8.19 4.23
N LEU A 174 -10.97 8.23 4.43
CA LEU A 174 -10.34 9.16 5.36
C LEU A 174 -9.76 10.38 4.63
N ASP A 175 -10.16 11.58 5.04
CA ASP A 175 -9.46 12.82 4.67
C ASP A 175 -8.37 13.20 5.69
N MET A 176 -7.68 12.20 6.22
CA MET A 176 -6.54 12.41 7.09
C MET A 176 -5.24 12.37 6.31
N ASN A 177 -4.29 13.21 6.69
CA ASN A 177 -2.92 13.12 6.20
C ASN A 177 -2.09 12.18 7.10
N ILE A 178 -2.32 10.87 6.97
CA ILE A 178 -1.66 9.84 7.79
C ILE A 178 -0.13 9.95 7.72
N ASN A 179 0.42 10.34 6.55
CA ASN A 179 1.85 10.57 6.39
C ASN A 179 2.42 11.64 7.34
N LYS A 180 1.63 12.67 7.68
CA LYS A 180 2.04 13.73 8.60
C LYS A 180 1.80 13.38 10.08
N MET A 181 1.01 12.33 10.36
CA MET A 181 0.72 11.89 11.72
C MET A 181 1.88 11.14 12.36
N VAL A 182 2.76 10.53 11.54
CA VAL A 182 3.94 9.79 12.00
C VAL A 182 5.21 10.52 11.57
N PRO A 183 5.93 11.20 12.49
CA PRO A 183 7.16 11.90 12.17
C PRO A 183 8.24 10.94 11.63
N GLY A 184 8.99 11.40 10.62
CA GLY A 184 10.11 10.62 10.05
C GLY A 184 9.70 9.41 9.21
N CYS A 185 8.42 9.29 8.86
CA CYS A 185 7.92 8.16 8.09
C CYS A 185 8.51 8.13 6.66
N PRO A 186 9.04 6.99 6.17
CA PRO A 186 9.70 6.91 4.86
C PRO A 186 8.72 6.77 3.68
N TRP A 187 7.42 6.87 3.91
CA TRP A 187 6.40 6.68 2.88
C TRP A 187 6.49 7.75 1.79
N LYS A 188 6.69 7.31 0.55
CA LYS A 188 6.72 8.19 -0.63
C LYS A 188 5.32 8.62 -1.07
N HIS A 189 4.35 7.72 -0.95
CA HIS A 189 2.99 7.95 -1.42
C HIS A 189 2.06 8.30 -0.26
N LYS A 190 1.01 9.09 -0.53
CA LYS A 190 -0.02 9.40 0.46
C LYS A 190 -0.74 8.11 0.85
N GLN A 191 -0.73 7.77 2.14
CA GLN A 191 -1.44 6.61 2.65
C GLN A 191 -2.94 6.91 2.70
N LYS A 192 -3.74 5.98 2.21
CA LYS A 192 -5.20 6.10 2.11
C LYS A 192 -5.85 4.75 2.39
N ILE A 193 -7.07 4.83 2.92
CA ILE A 193 -7.98 3.69 3.08
C ILE A 193 -9.16 3.93 2.14
N TYR A 194 -9.51 2.90 1.40
CA TYR A 194 -10.61 2.89 0.44
C TYR A 194 -11.62 1.81 0.83
N LEU A 195 -12.89 2.11 0.62
CA LEU A 195 -13.95 1.10 0.56
C LEU A 195 -14.18 0.73 -0.90
N GLN A 196 -13.94 -0.53 -1.23
CA GLN A 196 -14.41 -1.12 -2.47
C GLN A 196 -15.87 -1.54 -2.28
N VAL A 197 -16.77 -0.98 -3.09
CA VAL A 197 -18.18 -1.36 -3.12
C VAL A 197 -18.49 -1.95 -4.48
N ILE A 198 -18.95 -3.19 -4.53
CA ILE A 198 -19.27 -3.86 -5.80
C ILE A 198 -20.76 -4.16 -5.84
N TYR A 199 -21.47 -3.50 -6.75
CA TYR A 199 -22.88 -3.73 -7.04
C TYR A 199 -23.01 -4.70 -8.22
N PRO A 200 -23.70 -5.84 -8.06
CA PRO A 200 -24.16 -6.61 -9.20
C PRO A 200 -25.24 -5.82 -9.93
N VAL A 201 -25.12 -5.70 -11.25
CA VAL A 201 -26.16 -5.08 -12.09
C VAL A 201 -27.27 -6.09 -12.28
N GLU A 202 -28.44 -5.80 -11.71
CA GLU A 202 -29.57 -6.72 -11.81
C GLU A 202 -30.36 -6.48 -13.10
N LYS A 203 -30.61 -7.56 -13.85
CA LYS A 203 -31.61 -7.52 -14.92
C LYS A 203 -32.99 -7.46 -14.27
N LYS A 204 -33.90 -6.65 -14.85
CA LYS A 204 -35.25 -6.23 -14.39
C LYS A 204 -36.23 -7.30 -13.82
N TYR A 205 -35.82 -8.55 -13.64
CA TYR A 205 -36.66 -9.67 -13.22
C TYR A 205 -36.30 -10.28 -11.85
N VAL A 206 -35.39 -9.66 -11.08
CA VAL A 206 -35.07 -10.09 -9.71
C VAL A 206 -35.89 -9.26 -8.72
N SER A 207 -36.60 -9.93 -7.80
CA SER A 207 -37.56 -9.30 -6.88
C SER A 207 -36.92 -8.69 -5.63
N THR A 208 -35.64 -8.93 -5.38
CA THR A 208 -34.88 -8.41 -4.23
C THR A 208 -33.50 -7.95 -4.67
N PRO A 209 -33.16 -6.66 -4.51
CA PRO A 209 -31.83 -6.17 -4.83
C PRO A 209 -30.78 -6.83 -3.95
N SER A 210 -29.77 -7.40 -4.59
CA SER A 210 -28.63 -8.04 -3.95
C SER A 210 -27.79 -7.00 -3.23
N ALA A 211 -27.44 -7.28 -1.97
CA ALA A 211 -26.59 -6.39 -1.19
C ALA A 211 -25.22 -6.20 -1.87
N PRO A 212 -24.64 -4.99 -1.82
CA PRO A 212 -23.32 -4.76 -2.37
C PRO A 212 -22.27 -5.54 -1.61
N ARG A 213 -21.23 -5.99 -2.32
CA ARG A 213 -20.06 -6.61 -1.69
C ARG A 213 -19.09 -5.52 -1.29
N LEU A 214 -18.69 -5.55 -0.01
CA LEU A 214 -17.83 -4.55 0.60
C LEU A 214 -16.46 -5.14 0.90
N LYS A 215 -15.40 -4.37 0.64
CA LYS A 215 -14.04 -4.74 1.00
C LYS A 215 -13.22 -3.49 1.33
N LEU A 216 -12.49 -3.51 2.45
CA LEU A 216 -11.49 -2.49 2.72
C LEU A 216 -10.21 -2.76 1.94
N VAL A 217 -9.63 -1.71 1.39
CA VAL A 217 -8.34 -1.74 0.72
C VAL A 217 -7.52 -0.55 1.21
N SER A 218 -6.26 -0.77 1.55
CA SER A 218 -5.36 0.29 1.96
C SER A 218 -4.09 0.27 1.13
N THR A 219 -3.38 1.40 1.16
CA THR A 219 -2.02 1.48 0.64
C THR A 219 -1.10 0.52 1.42
N THR A 220 -0.20 -0.14 0.70
CA THR A 220 0.58 -1.28 1.24
C THR A 220 1.46 -0.96 2.43
N GLU A 221 1.87 0.30 2.58
CA GLU A 221 2.79 0.71 3.65
C GLU A 221 2.05 1.02 4.97
N LEU A 222 0.73 1.27 4.93
CA LEU A 222 -0.09 1.56 6.11
C LEU A 222 -0.06 0.44 7.15
N LYS A 223 0.09 -0.81 6.71
CA LYS A 223 0.21 -1.99 7.57
C LYS A 223 1.38 -1.94 8.56
N SER A 224 2.35 -1.02 8.37
CA SER A 224 3.42 -0.82 9.35
C SER A 224 2.90 -0.24 10.67
N ILE A 225 1.78 0.49 10.64
CA ILE A 225 1.12 1.08 11.82
C ILE A 225 -0.25 0.47 12.10
N PHE A 226 -1.03 0.17 11.07
CA PHE A 226 -2.45 -0.18 11.20
C PHE A 226 -2.82 -1.21 10.12
N SER A 227 -3.32 -2.36 10.55
CA SER A 227 -3.82 -3.41 9.66
C SER A 227 -5.32 -3.23 9.45
N ILE A 228 -5.74 -3.17 8.19
CA ILE A 228 -7.17 -3.13 7.86
C ILE A 228 -7.84 -4.51 7.96
N ASP A 229 -7.05 -5.58 7.98
CA ASP A 229 -7.56 -6.95 8.02
C ASP A 229 -8.28 -7.27 9.34
N ASP A 230 -7.93 -6.53 10.40
CA ASP A 230 -8.54 -6.65 11.74
C ASP A 230 -9.83 -5.82 11.87
N VAL A 231 -10.15 -4.99 10.87
CA VAL A 231 -11.30 -4.09 10.91
C VAL A 231 -12.57 -4.85 10.52
N LYS A 232 -13.51 -4.91 11.45
CA LYS A 232 -14.85 -5.46 11.18
C LYS A 232 -15.70 -4.40 10.49
N LEU A 233 -16.04 -4.66 9.22
CA LEU A 233 -16.96 -3.82 8.48
C LEU A 233 -18.38 -3.88 9.11
N PRO A 234 -19.04 -2.73 9.33
CA PRO A 234 -20.45 -2.70 9.71
C PRO A 234 -21.31 -3.46 8.70
N THR A 235 -22.35 -4.14 9.18
CA THR A 235 -23.30 -4.87 8.33
C THR A 235 -24.09 -3.90 7.45
N TRP A 236 -24.17 -4.18 6.16
CA TRP A 236 -25.07 -3.45 5.25
C TRP A 236 -26.52 -3.87 5.47
N LEU A 237 -27.37 -2.94 5.89
CA LEU A 237 -28.79 -3.22 6.16
C LEU A 237 -29.64 -3.09 4.89
N ASN A 238 -30.76 -3.82 4.84
CA ASN A 238 -31.69 -3.72 3.71
C ASN A 238 -32.24 -2.29 3.58
N GLY A 239 -32.12 -1.71 2.38
CA GLY A 239 -32.54 -0.34 2.07
C GLY A 239 -31.50 0.74 2.37
N MET A 240 -30.50 0.46 3.22
CA MET A 240 -29.40 1.38 3.57
C MET A 240 -28.64 1.81 2.32
N CYS A 241 -28.31 3.09 2.19
CA CYS A 241 -27.52 3.61 1.07
C CYS A 241 -26.06 3.85 1.45
N MET A 242 -25.22 4.05 0.43
CA MET A 242 -23.79 4.29 0.65
C MET A 242 -23.55 5.58 1.46
N ALA A 243 -24.32 6.63 1.20
CA ALA A 243 -24.20 7.90 1.93
C ALA A 243 -24.54 7.77 3.43
N GLU A 244 -25.39 6.83 3.83
CA GLU A 244 -25.67 6.53 5.24
C GLU A 244 -24.59 5.63 5.87
N TYR A 245 -23.98 4.75 5.07
CA TYR A 245 -22.99 3.79 5.53
C TYR A 245 -21.63 4.43 5.83
N LEU A 246 -21.18 5.31 4.94
CA LEU A 246 -19.82 5.85 4.97
C LEU A 246 -19.48 6.63 6.27
N PRO A 247 -20.33 7.54 6.79
CA PRO A 247 -19.96 8.34 7.96
C PRO A 247 -19.60 7.51 9.20
N HIS A 248 -20.38 6.45 9.47
CA HIS A 248 -20.17 5.57 10.62
C HIS A 248 -18.87 4.76 10.49
N LEU A 249 -18.57 4.28 9.27
CA LEU A 249 -17.34 3.58 8.98
C LEU A 249 -16.12 4.51 9.10
N GLU A 250 -16.24 5.73 8.60
CA GLU A 250 -15.20 6.76 8.61
C GLU A 250 -14.84 7.15 10.04
N GLU A 251 -15.83 7.44 10.89
CA GLU A 251 -15.61 7.76 12.30
C GLU A 251 -14.93 6.60 13.05
N SER A 252 -15.37 5.36 12.80
CA SER A 252 -14.75 4.18 13.43
C SER A 252 -13.29 3.98 12.99
N LEU A 253 -13.01 4.15 11.70
CA LEU A 253 -11.66 4.03 11.15
C LEU A 253 -10.74 5.15 11.62
N GLU A 254 -11.22 6.38 11.67
CA GLU A 254 -10.47 7.53 12.17
C GLU A 254 -10.01 7.30 13.61
N ASN A 255 -10.91 6.86 14.48
CA ASN A 255 -10.59 6.53 15.87
C ASN A 255 -9.53 5.43 15.98
N GLN A 256 -9.64 4.38 15.17
CA GLN A 256 -8.66 3.27 15.16
C GLN A 256 -7.29 3.69 14.63
N VAL A 257 -7.24 4.54 13.60
CA VAL A 257 -5.98 5.08 13.08
C VAL A 257 -5.32 6.01 14.10
N LEU A 258 -6.11 6.87 14.78
CA LEU A 258 -5.62 7.72 15.85
C LEU A 258 -5.07 6.90 17.02
N GLU A 259 -5.76 5.84 17.44
CA GLU A 259 -5.26 4.90 18.46
C GLU A 259 -3.93 4.27 17.99
N ALA A 260 -3.86 3.76 16.76
CA ALA A 260 -2.66 3.12 16.23
C ALA A 260 -1.44 4.07 16.19
N VAL A 261 -1.66 5.34 15.82
CA VAL A 261 -0.61 6.38 15.86
C VAL A 261 -0.20 6.68 17.30
N PHE A 262 -1.15 6.80 18.22
CA PHE A 262 -0.87 7.00 19.64
C PHE A 262 -0.04 5.85 20.24
N LEU A 263 -0.30 4.60 19.83
CA LEU A 263 0.47 3.44 20.29
C LEU A 263 1.95 3.49 19.89
N ILE A 264 2.35 4.27 18.88
CA ILE A 264 3.77 4.53 18.58
C ILE A 264 4.45 5.21 19.77
N ASP A 265 3.80 6.20 20.37
CA ASP A 265 4.33 6.91 21.54
C ASP A 265 4.41 5.99 22.77
N VAL A 266 3.41 5.13 22.95
CA VAL A 266 3.42 4.12 24.03
C VAL A 266 4.62 3.19 23.87
N ARG A 267 4.90 2.70 22.65
CA ARG A 267 6.08 1.87 22.37
C ARG A 267 7.38 2.62 22.59
N ARG A 268 7.45 3.90 22.19
CA ARG A 268 8.62 4.76 22.44
C ARG A 268 8.92 4.87 23.93
N ARG A 269 7.92 5.22 24.75
CA ARG A 269 8.06 5.31 26.22
C ARG A 269 8.49 3.98 26.84
N PHE A 270 8.04 2.86 26.27
CA PHE A 270 8.47 1.54 26.72
C PHE A 270 9.95 1.27 26.43
N ILE A 271 10.45 1.62 25.23
CA ILE A 271 11.88 1.53 24.92
C ILE A 271 12.69 2.45 25.86
N GLU A 272 12.21 3.65 26.16
CA GLU A 272 12.84 4.57 27.10
C GLU A 272 12.88 4.00 28.53
N ALA A 273 11.81 3.34 28.97
CA ALA A 273 11.77 2.66 30.27
C ALA A 273 12.72 1.47 30.34
N LEU A 274 12.82 0.67 29.27
CA LEU A 274 13.83 -0.40 29.16
C LEU A 274 15.25 0.16 29.22
N ALA A 275 15.48 1.35 28.68
CA ALA A 275 16.80 1.98 28.73
C ALA A 275 17.24 2.36 30.15
N LEU A 276 16.30 2.52 31.10
CA LEU A 276 16.63 2.69 32.53
C LEU A 276 17.13 1.39 33.17
N GLN A 277 16.74 0.24 32.62
CA GLN A 277 17.12 -1.10 33.11
C GLN A 277 18.41 -1.59 32.44
N PHE A 278 18.50 -1.47 31.11
CA PHE A 278 19.59 -2.04 30.30
C PHE A 278 20.64 -1.01 29.83
N GLY A 279 20.42 0.27 30.09
CA GLY A 279 21.20 1.36 29.48
C GLY A 279 20.73 1.67 28.05
N ARG A 280 21.51 2.47 27.32
CA ARG A 280 21.11 2.93 25.97
C ARG A 280 21.02 1.75 24.98
N PRO A 281 19.98 1.69 24.13
CA PRO A 281 19.90 0.67 23.10
C PRO A 281 21.04 0.84 22.08
N LEU A 282 21.56 -0.29 21.59
CA LEU A 282 22.52 -0.33 20.47
C LEU A 282 21.84 0.04 19.14
N GLU A 283 20.61 -0.43 18.97
CA GLU A 283 19.77 -0.17 17.81
C GLU A 283 18.31 -0.08 18.27
N ALA A 284 17.56 0.89 17.76
CA ALA A 284 16.12 0.98 17.95
C ALA A 284 15.47 1.51 16.67
N ASP A 285 14.26 1.03 16.38
CA ASP A 285 13.44 1.55 15.29
C ASP A 285 12.98 2.98 15.62
N PRO A 286 13.48 4.00 14.90
CA PRO A 286 13.24 5.39 15.25
C PRO A 286 11.86 5.89 14.82
N VAL A 287 11.14 5.15 13.97
CA VAL A 287 9.87 5.59 13.38
C VAL A 287 8.69 4.89 14.04
N PHE A 288 8.65 3.56 14.01
CA PHE A 288 7.48 2.81 14.50
C PHE A 288 7.69 2.22 15.89
N CYS A 289 8.91 2.32 16.43
CA CYS A 289 9.30 1.77 17.74
C CYS A 289 8.95 0.28 17.87
N ARG A 290 9.12 -0.51 16.80
CA ARG A 290 8.77 -1.94 16.77
C ARG A 290 9.90 -2.87 17.16
N LYS A 291 11.11 -2.33 17.35
CA LYS A 291 12.28 -3.12 17.71
C LYS A 291 13.26 -2.27 18.51
N ALA A 292 13.86 -2.87 19.54
CA ALA A 292 15.02 -2.34 20.22
C ALA A 292 15.99 -3.47 20.58
N THR A 293 17.29 -3.20 20.53
CA THR A 293 18.34 -4.14 20.90
C THR A 293 19.24 -3.52 21.95
N PHE A 294 19.46 -4.24 23.05
CA PHE A 294 20.29 -3.81 24.17
C PHE A 294 21.47 -4.75 24.37
N LEU A 295 22.57 -4.23 24.89
CA LEU A 295 23.70 -5.03 25.37
C LEU A 295 23.49 -5.32 26.85
N ALA A 296 23.49 -6.60 27.23
CA ALA A 296 23.36 -7.02 28.62
C ALA A 296 24.53 -7.93 29.03
N ALA A 297 24.75 -8.04 30.34
CA ALA A 297 25.77 -8.90 30.89
C ALA A 297 25.27 -9.63 32.15
N SER A 298 25.63 -10.91 32.27
CA SER A 298 25.46 -11.73 33.47
C SER A 298 26.85 -12.21 33.92
N GLY A 299 27.44 -11.49 34.88
CA GLY A 299 28.86 -11.62 35.22
C GLY A 299 29.75 -11.30 34.03
N VAL A 300 30.58 -12.26 33.60
CA VAL A 300 31.48 -12.14 32.43
C VAL A 300 30.82 -12.50 31.09
N PHE A 301 29.60 -13.01 31.12
CA PHE A 301 28.88 -13.41 29.92
C PHE A 301 28.12 -12.21 29.35
N THR A 302 28.49 -11.78 28.15
CA THR A 302 27.85 -10.67 27.44
C THR A 302 26.96 -11.22 26.33
N PHE A 303 25.77 -10.63 26.18
CA PHE A 303 24.79 -11.04 25.18
C PHE A 303 23.92 -9.84 24.77
N LEU A 304 23.22 -9.98 23.66
CA LEU A 304 22.24 -9.02 23.18
C LEU A 304 20.84 -9.44 23.61
N VAL A 305 20.04 -8.47 24.02
CA VAL A 305 18.61 -8.62 24.26
C VAL A 305 17.89 -7.93 23.12
N HIS A 306 17.24 -8.71 22.27
CA HIS A 306 16.39 -8.20 21.21
C HIS A 306 14.95 -8.17 21.69
N VAL A 307 14.33 -6.99 21.63
CA VAL A 307 12.93 -6.76 21.99
C VAL A 307 12.16 -6.43 20.71
N LEU A 308 11.22 -7.29 20.34
CA LEU A 308 10.31 -7.07 19.22
C LEU A 308 8.94 -6.66 19.76
N ILE A 309 8.44 -5.52 19.29
CA ILE A 309 7.25 -4.88 19.82
C ILE A 309 6.18 -4.84 18.72
N SER A 310 5.06 -5.53 18.96
CA SER A 310 3.93 -5.60 18.04
C SER A 310 3.19 -4.25 17.91
N THR A 311 2.48 -4.06 16.81
CA THR A 311 1.55 -2.92 16.64
C THR A 311 0.41 -2.96 17.67
N GLN A 312 0.09 -4.14 18.21
CA GLN A 312 -0.93 -4.33 19.24
C GLN A 312 -0.41 -4.13 20.67
N PHE A 313 0.86 -3.72 20.86
CA PHE A 313 1.38 -3.36 22.18
C PHE A 313 0.57 -2.18 22.77
N PRO A 314 0.19 -2.22 24.07
CA PRO A 314 0.59 -3.17 25.10
C PRO A 314 -0.34 -4.39 25.27
N LYS A 315 -1.44 -4.47 24.50
CA LYS A 315 -2.40 -5.59 24.55
C LYS A 315 -1.70 -6.92 24.27
N GLN A 316 -0.81 -6.92 23.27
CA GLN A 316 0.12 -8.00 23.01
C GLN A 316 1.47 -7.72 23.68
N GLN A 317 1.99 -8.69 24.43
CA GLN A 317 3.32 -8.61 25.04
C GLN A 317 4.44 -8.58 23.98
N PRO A 318 5.59 -7.95 24.26
CA PRO A 318 6.73 -8.00 23.35
C PRO A 318 7.35 -9.41 23.25
N GLU A 319 7.97 -9.72 22.13
CA GLU A 319 8.77 -10.94 22.00
C GLU A 319 10.23 -10.63 22.34
N LEU A 320 10.84 -11.47 23.17
CA LEU A 320 12.23 -11.29 23.60
C LEU A 320 13.09 -12.41 22.98
N MET A 321 14.31 -12.08 22.55
CA MET A 321 15.28 -13.06 22.08
C MET A 321 16.68 -12.67 22.55
N LEU A 322 17.41 -13.65 23.08
CA LEU A 322 18.77 -13.49 23.56
C LEU A 322 19.75 -13.98 22.49
N GLN A 323 20.79 -13.21 22.21
CA GLN A 323 21.83 -13.60 21.24
C GLN A 323 23.20 -13.51 21.90
N SER A 324 23.97 -14.59 21.86
CA SER A 324 25.34 -14.59 22.39
C SER A 324 26.25 -13.73 21.52
N SER A 325 27.17 -12.99 22.14
CA SER A 325 28.27 -12.32 21.42
C SER A 325 29.57 -13.13 21.43
N GLN A 326 29.59 -14.27 22.12
CA GLN A 326 30.80 -15.06 22.38
C GLN A 326 30.72 -16.49 21.81
N HIS A 327 29.51 -16.99 21.52
CA HIS A 327 29.28 -18.37 21.08
C HIS A 327 28.61 -18.40 19.70
N PHE A 328 29.08 -19.35 18.87
CA PHE A 328 28.63 -19.52 17.49
C PHE A 328 28.20 -20.97 17.26
N ASN A 329 27.17 -21.16 16.45
CA ASN A 329 26.71 -22.47 16.04
C ASN A 329 27.66 -23.11 15.00
N SER A 330 27.36 -24.33 14.58
CA SER A 330 28.13 -25.07 13.57
C SER A 330 28.21 -24.39 12.20
N GLN A 331 27.32 -23.43 11.92
CA GLN A 331 27.29 -22.64 10.69
C GLN A 331 28.06 -21.31 10.82
N GLY A 332 28.69 -21.05 11.97
CA GLY A 332 29.40 -19.79 12.23
C GLY A 332 28.48 -18.60 12.52
N ALA A 333 27.19 -18.83 12.79
CA ALA A 333 26.25 -17.79 13.19
C ALA A 333 26.17 -17.68 14.73
N PRO A 334 25.98 -16.47 15.29
CA PRO A 334 25.80 -16.31 16.74
C PRO A 334 24.65 -17.15 17.27
N ILE A 335 24.86 -17.84 18.40
CA ILE A 335 23.80 -18.63 19.05
C ILE A 335 22.69 -17.69 19.53
N LYS A 336 21.43 -18.06 19.27
CA LYS A 336 20.23 -17.33 19.68
C LYS A 336 19.34 -18.23 20.53
N SER A 337 18.64 -17.65 21.49
CA SER A 337 17.55 -18.32 22.20
C SER A 337 16.33 -18.46 21.29
N LEU A 338 15.41 -19.34 21.67
CA LEU A 338 14.03 -19.25 21.19
C LEU A 338 13.40 -17.94 21.68
N PHE A 339 12.27 -17.56 21.07
CA PHE A 339 11.49 -16.42 21.56
C PHE A 339 10.96 -16.72 22.96
N LEU A 340 11.23 -15.83 23.89
CA LEU A 340 10.78 -15.94 25.27
C LEU A 340 9.38 -15.35 25.36
N THR A 341 8.38 -16.21 25.56
CA THR A 341 6.95 -15.84 25.60
C THR A 341 6.29 -16.10 26.95
N GLU A 342 6.96 -16.80 27.87
CA GLU A 342 6.35 -17.28 29.13
C GLU A 342 6.64 -16.37 30.33
N TYR A 343 7.05 -15.12 30.09
CA TYR A 343 7.34 -14.18 31.18
C TYR A 343 6.08 -13.43 31.63
N PRO A 344 6.01 -12.98 32.90
CA PRO A 344 4.83 -12.29 33.42
C PRO A 344 4.50 -11.03 32.63
N TRP A 345 3.26 -10.93 32.14
CA TRP A 345 2.77 -9.76 31.42
C TRP A 345 1.37 -9.36 31.84
N SER A 346 1.13 -8.05 31.91
CA SER A 346 -0.21 -7.50 31.97
C SER A 346 -0.28 -6.20 31.16
N PRO A 347 -1.23 -6.09 30.21
CA PRO A 347 -1.41 -4.87 29.43
C PRO A 347 -1.88 -3.68 30.27
N ARG A 348 -2.28 -3.92 31.52
CA ARG A 348 -2.76 -2.91 32.48
C ARG A 348 -1.65 -2.35 33.36
N TRP A 349 -0.42 -2.87 33.27
CA TRP A 349 0.69 -2.33 34.04
C TRP A 349 1.16 -0.99 33.48
N GLU A 350 1.69 -0.17 34.38
CA GLU A 350 2.42 1.03 33.96
C GLU A 350 3.70 0.63 33.24
N ILE A 351 4.10 1.45 32.26
CA ILE A 351 5.23 1.17 31.37
C ILE A 351 6.55 0.90 32.14
N PRO A 352 6.91 1.65 33.21
CA PRO A 352 8.11 1.34 33.99
C PRO A 352 8.05 -0.03 34.67
N LEU A 353 6.87 -0.43 35.17
CA LEU A 353 6.68 -1.73 35.80
C LEU A 353 6.81 -2.87 34.78
N MET A 354 6.31 -2.70 33.56
CA MET A 354 6.53 -3.67 32.48
C MET A 354 8.02 -3.89 32.21
N ALA A 355 8.81 -2.82 32.16
CA ALA A 355 10.26 -2.90 31.94
C ALA A 355 10.99 -3.57 33.12
N GLU A 356 10.62 -3.25 34.36
CA GLU A 356 11.14 -3.89 35.57
C GLU A 356 10.89 -5.41 35.55
N ARG A 357 9.66 -5.85 35.26
CA ARG A 357 9.32 -7.28 35.20
C ARG A 357 10.07 -8.06 34.13
N ILE A 358 10.36 -7.42 32.99
CA ILE A 358 11.21 -8.01 31.96
C ILE A 358 12.65 -8.14 32.47
N CYS A 359 13.17 -7.13 33.15
CA CYS A 359 14.52 -7.16 33.73
C CYS A 359 14.68 -8.27 34.78
N ASP A 360 13.70 -8.38 35.69
CA ASP A 360 13.63 -9.45 36.70
C ASP A 360 13.71 -10.83 36.03
N TYR A 361 12.82 -11.07 35.06
CA TYR A 361 12.77 -12.35 34.33
C TYR A 361 14.08 -12.66 33.59
N LEU A 362 14.65 -11.66 32.90
CA LEU A 362 15.88 -11.84 32.14
C LEU A 362 17.11 -12.07 33.02
N THR A 363 17.08 -11.68 34.29
CA THR A 363 18.18 -11.94 35.23
C THR A 363 18.37 -13.44 35.43
N ASP A 364 17.28 -14.18 35.63
CA ASP A 364 17.31 -15.64 35.78
C ASP A 364 17.54 -16.31 34.42
N GLU A 365 16.86 -15.84 33.38
CA GLU A 365 16.92 -16.45 32.05
C GLU A 365 18.30 -16.30 31.39
N ALA A 366 19.07 -15.25 31.73
CA ALA A 366 20.45 -15.10 31.29
C ALA A 366 21.36 -16.25 31.74
N LEU A 367 21.12 -16.83 32.92
CA LEU A 367 21.88 -17.99 33.42
C LEU A 367 21.52 -19.25 32.64
N ASN A 368 20.25 -19.45 32.31
CA ASN A 368 19.78 -20.56 31.48
C ASN A 368 20.35 -20.45 30.06
N PHE A 369 20.28 -19.26 29.47
CA PHE A 369 20.82 -19.02 28.13
C PHE A 369 22.34 -19.20 28.07
N LYS A 370 23.07 -18.78 29.11
CA LYS A 370 24.51 -19.05 29.20
C LYS A 370 24.82 -20.56 29.21
N ARG A 371 24.08 -21.35 29.99
CA ARG A 371 24.24 -22.83 30.00
C ARG A 371 23.96 -23.41 28.62
N TYR A 372 22.86 -22.99 27.99
CA TYR A 372 22.48 -23.40 26.64
C TYR A 372 23.59 -23.09 25.61
N CYS A 373 24.25 -21.93 25.69
CA CYS A 373 25.34 -21.57 24.79
C CYS A 373 26.61 -22.43 24.97
N HIS A 374 26.83 -23.00 26.15
CA HIS A 374 27.97 -23.87 26.46
C HIS A 374 27.70 -25.34 26.15
N GLU A 375 26.45 -25.74 25.95
CA GLU A 375 26.11 -27.11 25.56
C GLU A 375 26.48 -27.34 24.08
N PRO A 376 27.08 -28.51 23.74
CA PRO A 376 27.33 -28.84 22.35
C PRO A 376 26.01 -28.95 21.62
N GLN A 377 25.75 -28.03 20.68
CA GLN A 377 24.58 -28.08 19.81
C GLN A 377 24.67 -29.35 18.94
N LEU A 378 24.00 -30.42 19.37
CA LEU A 378 23.88 -31.66 18.62
C LEU A 378 23.19 -31.37 17.29
N GLN A 379 23.85 -31.75 16.20
CA GLN A 379 23.33 -31.63 14.84
C GLN A 379 22.03 -32.44 14.71
N HIS A 380 20.95 -31.79 14.30
CA HIS A 380 19.82 -32.43 13.63
C HIS A 380 19.73 -31.92 12.20
#